data_AF-A0A940B3I0-F1
#
_entry.id   AF-A0A940B3I0-F1
#
_cell.length_a   1.000
_cell.length_b   1.000
_cell.length_c   1.000
_cell.angle_alpha   90.00
_cell.angle_beta   90.00
_cell.angle_gamma   90.00
#
_symmetry.space_group_name_H-M   'P 1'
#
loop_
_entity.id
_entity.type
_entity.pdbx_description
1 polymer ?
#
loop_
_entity_poly.entity_id
_entity_poly.type
_entity_poly.pdbx_seq_one_letter_code
_entity_poly.pdbx_strand_id
1 'polypeptide(L)'
;MKNKKLTKKIILTIAVCAVLAASIGAVAYFSSRNKTSTTASNQVTNNNTKTNSGNAASGTGNATVSNMALKITEKDNETTYDTADSTLIDLADTTGPVKITEAGTYIVTGKTDDGMIIIEVDPENDDVHLILRDATINSASSAAIYVKSADEVYITLEGENILGNGGKYEAIDENDIDSVIYAKDDLTINGSGSLSIDAAVGHAIVCKDDMVITGGTYNITAETDAINTNDSLAITNGTFNITAGDDAIHTDGILQIDNGTFEITAAEGLEGTYITINDGTFNINASDDGINAAQKVEDYLATLIVNGGNIKITMGAGDTDGIDSNGDIYINGGTIDITGQSTVDYDGTAVKNGGTLIINGVETDTIPNQFMGGPGGMQGGPNGGMDGNNFPGGDFDPNNLPADFDPENMPSDFDPNNMPSDFDPNNMPGNMPGNMPGNGNRPDRGADGKTDDSESVYNDEKTKF
;
A
#
# COMPACT_ATOMS: atom_id res chain seq x y z
N MET A 1 63.33 -17.45 -45.75
CA MET A 1 63.79 -18.70 -45.08
C MET A 1 62.61 -19.26 -44.27
N LYS A 2 62.43 -20.59 -44.25
CA LYS A 2 61.55 -21.43 -43.38
C LYS A 2 60.17 -20.82 -42.96
N ASN A 3 59.04 -21.21 -43.58
CA ASN A 3 58.24 -22.44 -43.33
C ASN A 3 57.77 -22.60 -41.86
N LYS A 4 56.53 -22.99 -41.54
CA LYS A 4 55.26 -23.17 -42.32
C LYS A 4 54.10 -23.31 -41.29
N LYS A 5 52.85 -23.07 -41.70
CA LYS A 5 51.64 -23.38 -40.90
C LYS A 5 51.61 -24.85 -40.46
N LEU A 6 51.11 -25.15 -39.26
CA LEU A 6 50.69 -26.49 -38.86
C LEU A 6 49.22 -26.48 -38.41
N THR A 7 48.33 -26.93 -39.29
CA THR A 7 46.96 -27.32 -38.97
C THR A 7 46.93 -28.76 -38.48
N LYS A 8 46.03 -29.09 -37.55
CA LYS A 8 45.45 -30.44 -37.42
C LYS A 8 43.96 -30.36 -37.15
N LYS A 9 43.21 -31.25 -37.81
CA LYS A 9 41.75 -31.39 -37.74
C LYS A 9 41.36 -32.65 -36.94
N ILE A 10 40.27 -32.54 -36.19
CA ILE A 10 39.08 -33.43 -36.14
C ILE A 10 39.28 -34.93 -36.43
N ILE A 11 38.91 -35.76 -35.45
CA ILE A 11 38.24 -37.08 -35.55
C ILE A 11 37.32 -37.12 -34.31
N LEU A 12 35.98 -37.05 -34.34
CA LEU A 12 34.91 -37.83 -34.99
C LEU A 12 34.50 -39.14 -34.25
N THR A 13 33.51 -38.98 -33.37
CA THR A 13 32.31 -39.83 -33.11
C THR A 13 32.42 -41.36 -32.91
N ILE A 14 31.92 -41.82 -31.76
CA ILE A 14 31.02 -42.99 -31.67
C ILE A 14 29.84 -42.63 -30.76
N ALA A 15 28.62 -42.89 -31.23
CA ALA A 15 27.39 -42.89 -30.43
C ALA A 15 26.73 -44.27 -30.55
N VAL A 16 26.19 -44.81 -29.45
CA VAL A 16 25.16 -45.87 -29.46
C VAL A 16 24.23 -45.68 -28.25
N CYS A 17 22.93 -45.81 -28.51
CA CYS A 17 21.83 -45.63 -27.57
C CYS A 17 21.64 -46.80 -26.59
N ALA A 18 20.95 -46.54 -25.48
CA ALA A 18 20.06 -47.51 -24.85
C ALA A 18 18.84 -46.79 -24.24
N VAL A 19 17.69 -46.90 -24.90
CA VAL A 19 16.37 -46.56 -24.34
C VAL A 19 15.80 -47.80 -23.66
N LEU A 20 15.17 -47.65 -22.50
CA LEU A 20 14.07 -48.51 -22.06
C LEU A 20 13.16 -47.72 -21.10
N ALA A 21 11.86 -48.01 -21.13
CA ALA A 21 10.79 -47.15 -20.64
C ALA A 21 9.84 -47.89 -19.68
N ALA A 22 8.76 -47.19 -19.28
CA ALA A 22 7.56 -47.65 -18.55
C ALA A 22 7.70 -47.73 -17.00
N SER A 23 6.68 -47.40 -16.20
CA SER A 23 5.39 -46.70 -16.47
C SER A 23 4.58 -46.49 -15.18
N ILE A 24 3.66 -45.51 -15.19
CA ILE A 24 2.40 -45.42 -14.40
C ILE A 24 2.54 -45.23 -12.88
N GLY A 25 1.88 -44.19 -12.36
CA GLY A 25 1.70 -43.97 -10.93
C GLY A 25 1.07 -42.62 -10.57
N ALA A 26 -0.14 -42.35 -11.06
CA ALA A 26 -0.88 -41.16 -10.60
C ALA A 26 -1.38 -41.38 -9.15
N VAL A 27 -0.89 -40.57 -8.22
CA VAL A 27 -1.49 -40.35 -6.90
C VAL A 27 -1.48 -38.85 -6.65
N ALA A 28 -2.67 -38.24 -6.58
CA ALA A 28 -2.80 -36.90 -6.05
C ALA A 28 -2.46 -36.94 -4.55
N TYR A 29 -1.49 -36.15 -4.12
CA TYR A 29 -1.23 -35.95 -2.71
C TYR A 29 -1.00 -34.46 -2.43
N PHE A 30 -2.06 -33.81 -1.96
CA PHE A 30 -1.97 -32.50 -1.33
C PHE A 30 -1.06 -32.61 -0.11
N SER A 31 0.02 -31.84 -0.10
CA SER A 31 0.80 -31.55 1.11
C SER A 31 1.63 -30.30 0.87
N SER A 32 1.07 -29.15 1.25
CA SER A 32 1.90 -28.09 1.82
C SER A 32 2.77 -28.71 2.90
N ARG A 33 4.07 -28.48 2.83
CA ARG A 33 5.03 -28.83 3.87
C ARG A 33 6.10 -27.77 3.96
N ASN A 34 5.91 -26.86 4.90
CA ASN A 34 6.96 -26.06 5.51
C ASN A 34 8.16 -26.98 5.81
N LYS A 35 9.26 -26.79 5.08
CA LYS A 35 10.48 -27.56 5.30
C LYS A 35 11.34 -26.83 6.31
N THR A 36 11.12 -27.20 7.57
CA THR A 36 11.96 -26.85 8.71
C THR A 36 13.46 -27.05 8.42
N SER A 37 14.16 -25.95 8.16
CA SER A 37 15.62 -25.92 8.26
C SER A 37 16.00 -25.95 9.75
N THR A 38 16.78 -26.95 10.16
CA THR A 38 17.14 -27.15 11.57
C THR A 38 18.46 -26.45 11.90
N THR A 39 18.38 -25.16 12.24
CA THR A 39 19.35 -24.49 13.10
C THR A 39 18.58 -23.81 14.23
N ALA A 40 19.02 -23.99 15.48
CA ALA A 40 18.20 -23.73 16.64
C ALA A 40 18.00 -22.23 16.94
N SER A 41 16.77 -21.74 16.81
CA SER A 41 16.24 -20.58 17.53
C SER A 41 14.80 -20.89 17.99
N ASN A 42 14.34 -20.24 19.06
CA ASN A 42 13.08 -20.59 19.72
C ASN A 42 11.86 -20.23 18.86
N GLN A 43 11.07 -21.22 18.45
CA GLN A 43 9.69 -20.95 18.04
C GLN A 43 8.81 -20.71 19.26
N VAL A 44 8.10 -19.59 19.28
CA VAL A 44 7.01 -19.31 20.22
C VAL A 44 5.70 -19.50 19.46
N THR A 45 5.06 -20.65 19.68
CA THR A 45 3.68 -20.88 19.24
C THR A 45 2.71 -20.12 20.15
N ASN A 46 2.08 -19.06 19.65
CA ASN A 46 1.00 -18.37 20.37
C ASN A 46 -0.36 -18.96 19.97
N ASN A 47 -0.99 -19.68 20.91
CA ASN A 47 -2.34 -20.19 20.76
C ASN A 47 -3.35 -19.06 20.97
N ASN A 48 -3.89 -18.50 19.87
CA ASN A 48 -4.88 -17.45 19.97
C ASN A 48 -6.20 -17.99 20.56
N THR A 49 -6.46 -17.70 21.84
CA THR A 49 -7.61 -18.23 22.58
C THR A 49 -8.64 -17.13 22.79
N LYS A 50 -9.61 -17.06 21.88
CA LYS A 50 -10.72 -16.09 21.90
C LYS A 50 -11.43 -16.12 23.27
N THR A 51 -11.29 -15.06 24.06
CA THR A 51 -11.96 -14.93 25.36
C THR A 51 -12.79 -13.64 25.38
N ASN A 52 -14.11 -13.80 25.54
CA ASN A 52 -15.03 -12.67 25.66
C ASN A 52 -14.70 -11.88 26.94
N SER A 53 -14.39 -10.58 26.80
CA SER A 53 -14.18 -9.71 27.96
C SER A 53 -15.52 -9.30 28.58
N GLY A 54 -15.72 -9.72 29.83
CA GLY A 54 -16.74 -9.17 30.72
C GLY A 54 -16.05 -8.38 31.84
N ASN A 55 -16.09 -7.05 31.73
CA ASN A 55 -15.84 -6.03 32.76
C ASN A 55 -14.73 -6.24 33.82
N ALA A 56 -13.63 -5.51 33.62
CA ALA A 56 -12.87 -4.76 34.62
C ALA A 56 -12.11 -5.48 35.76
N ALA A 57 -10.78 -5.40 35.71
CA ALA A 57 -9.95 -5.14 36.89
C ALA A 57 -8.72 -4.29 36.52
N SER A 58 -8.51 -3.18 37.24
CA SER A 58 -7.32 -2.34 37.08
C SER A 58 -6.05 -3.11 37.47
N GLY A 59 -5.08 -3.18 36.55
CA GLY A 59 -3.77 -3.75 36.78
C GLY A 59 -2.72 -3.07 35.92
N THR A 60 -1.83 -2.30 36.56
CA THR A 60 -0.67 -1.67 35.89
C THR A 60 0.39 -2.73 35.59
N GLY A 61 0.21 -3.47 34.50
CA GLY A 61 1.27 -4.24 33.86
C GLY A 61 1.64 -3.57 32.56
N ASN A 62 2.92 -3.26 32.36
CA ASN A 62 3.42 -2.95 31.02
C ASN A 62 3.17 -4.18 30.15
N ALA A 63 2.16 -4.11 29.27
CA ALA A 63 1.99 -5.04 28.18
C ALA A 63 3.23 -4.92 27.29
N THR A 64 4.20 -5.79 27.51
CA THR A 64 5.40 -5.87 26.68
C THR A 64 5.02 -6.69 25.46
N VAL A 65 4.41 -6.04 24.46
CA VAL A 65 4.22 -6.66 23.15
C VAL A 65 5.62 -7.00 22.63
N SER A 66 5.84 -8.28 22.33
CA SER A 66 7.05 -8.69 21.63
C SER A 66 6.89 -8.27 20.17
N ASN A 67 7.56 -7.20 19.75
CA ASN A 67 7.56 -6.73 18.37
C ASN A 67 7.80 -7.91 17.41
N MET A 68 6.97 -8.01 16.38
CA MET A 68 7.23 -8.87 15.23
C MET A 68 8.32 -8.20 14.39
N ALA A 69 9.58 -8.56 14.63
CA ALA A 69 10.70 -8.07 13.85
C ALA A 69 10.89 -8.93 12.59
N LEU A 70 10.78 -8.29 11.43
CA LEU A 70 11.14 -8.83 10.13
C LEU A 70 12.65 -9.17 10.08
N LYS A 71 13.01 -10.17 9.28
CA LYS A 71 14.35 -10.76 9.27
C LYS A 71 15.20 -10.24 8.11
N ILE A 72 15.78 -9.06 8.29
CA ILE A 72 16.83 -8.54 7.40
C ILE A 72 18.08 -9.45 7.48
N THR A 73 18.69 -9.78 6.34
CA THR A 73 19.89 -10.62 6.22
C THR A 73 21.16 -9.83 5.88
N GLU A 74 22.30 -10.50 5.89
CA GLU A 74 23.57 -9.89 5.46
C GLU A 74 23.58 -9.57 3.96
N LYS A 75 22.80 -10.31 3.14
CA LYS A 75 22.73 -10.19 1.68
C LYS A 75 21.90 -8.99 1.23
N ASP A 76 20.84 -8.65 1.97
CA ASP A 76 20.01 -7.46 1.75
C ASP A 76 20.83 -6.16 1.91
N ASN A 77 21.89 -6.24 2.70
CA ASN A 77 22.88 -5.19 2.95
C ASN A 77 24.11 -5.29 2.03
N GLU A 78 24.21 -6.30 1.17
CA GLU A 78 25.34 -6.48 0.25
C GLU A 78 25.21 -5.56 -0.97
N THR A 79 26.02 -4.52 -0.98
CA THR A 79 26.09 -3.54 -2.08
C THR A 79 27.36 -3.72 -2.95
N THR A 80 28.20 -4.70 -2.64
CA THR A 80 29.48 -4.93 -3.31
C THR A 80 29.37 -5.99 -4.39
N TYR A 81 30.04 -5.78 -5.52
CA TYR A 81 30.06 -6.71 -6.64
C TYR A 81 31.41 -6.68 -7.37
N ASP A 82 31.78 -7.74 -8.10
CA ASP A 82 32.94 -7.71 -9.02
C ASP A 82 32.50 -7.37 -10.45
N THR A 83 32.93 -6.20 -10.92
CA THR A 83 32.74 -5.72 -12.29
C THR A 83 33.27 -6.67 -13.38
N ALA A 84 34.20 -7.58 -13.06
CA ALA A 84 34.78 -8.52 -14.01
C ALA A 84 33.94 -9.79 -14.19
N ASP A 85 33.18 -10.17 -13.17
CA ASP A 85 32.26 -11.32 -13.18
C ASP A 85 30.81 -10.90 -13.47
N SER A 86 30.52 -9.60 -13.47
CA SER A 86 29.20 -9.02 -13.79
C SER A 86 28.94 -8.88 -15.30
N THR A 87 27.69 -9.07 -15.72
CA THR A 87 27.25 -8.79 -17.10
C THR A 87 26.85 -7.32 -17.26
N LEU A 88 27.45 -6.62 -18.23
CA LEU A 88 27.09 -5.23 -18.56
C LEU A 88 25.88 -5.17 -19.50
N ILE A 89 24.86 -4.40 -19.12
CA ILE A 89 23.72 -3.98 -19.93
C ILE A 89 23.84 -2.46 -20.13
N ASP A 90 24.47 -2.04 -21.22
CA ASP A 90 24.43 -0.63 -21.64
C ASP A 90 23.14 -0.40 -22.45
N LEU A 91 22.19 0.31 -21.85
CA LEU A 91 20.88 0.57 -22.44
C LEU A 91 20.97 1.31 -23.78
N ALA A 92 22.04 2.09 -24.02
CA ALA A 92 22.24 2.79 -25.28
C ALA A 92 22.52 1.84 -26.47
N ASP A 93 22.98 0.61 -26.19
CA ASP A 93 23.20 -0.46 -27.18
C ASP A 93 22.02 -1.47 -27.25
N THR A 94 20.94 -1.26 -26.47
CA THR A 94 19.75 -2.12 -26.45
C THR A 94 18.64 -1.64 -27.38
N THR A 95 17.74 -2.55 -27.79
CA THR A 95 16.53 -2.20 -28.54
C THR A 95 15.33 -2.99 -28.00
N GLY A 96 14.40 -2.31 -27.32
CA GLY A 96 13.25 -2.94 -26.67
C GLY A 96 13.64 -3.70 -25.38
N PRO A 97 12.78 -4.62 -24.91
CA PRO A 97 12.98 -5.33 -23.65
C PRO A 97 14.24 -6.20 -23.61
N VAL A 98 14.98 -6.14 -22.49
CA VAL A 98 16.11 -7.00 -22.16
C VAL A 98 15.63 -8.08 -21.20
N LYS A 99 15.88 -9.35 -21.52
CA LYS A 99 15.51 -10.48 -20.65
C LYS A 99 16.72 -11.07 -19.94
N ILE A 100 16.66 -11.15 -18.61
CA ILE A 100 17.58 -11.88 -17.74
C ILE A 100 16.94 -13.23 -17.43
N THR A 101 17.64 -14.32 -17.76
CA THR A 101 17.14 -15.71 -17.60
C THR A 101 18.17 -16.66 -17.00
N GLU A 102 19.21 -16.11 -16.36
CA GLU A 102 20.23 -16.85 -15.64
C GLU A 102 20.54 -16.05 -14.36
N ALA A 103 20.82 -16.74 -13.24
CA ALA A 103 21.23 -16.11 -12.00
C ALA A 103 22.56 -15.35 -12.15
N GLY A 104 22.74 -14.25 -11.41
CA GLY A 104 24.02 -13.53 -11.35
C GLY A 104 23.90 -12.01 -11.24
N THR A 105 25.04 -11.33 -11.38
CA THR A 105 25.13 -9.86 -11.28
C THR A 105 25.07 -9.18 -12.64
N TYR A 106 24.20 -8.18 -12.77
CA TYR A 106 23.94 -7.42 -13.99
C TYR A 106 24.09 -5.93 -13.71
N ILE A 107 25.02 -5.26 -14.39
CA ILE A 107 25.20 -3.81 -14.28
C ILE A 107 24.42 -3.13 -15.41
N VAL A 108 23.37 -2.39 -15.05
CA VAL A 108 22.57 -1.60 -16.00
C VAL A 108 23.03 -0.15 -15.97
N THR A 109 23.26 0.43 -17.13
CA THR A 109 23.75 1.81 -17.27
C THR A 109 23.28 2.43 -18.58
N GLY A 110 23.44 3.75 -18.76
CA GLY A 110 23.04 4.45 -19.97
C GLY A 110 21.53 4.75 -19.99
N LYS A 111 20.95 4.93 -21.17
CA LYS A 111 19.55 5.35 -21.32
C LYS A 111 18.82 4.61 -22.45
N THR A 112 17.55 4.27 -22.22
CA THR A 112 16.55 4.03 -23.27
C THR A 112 15.30 4.88 -23.04
N ASP A 113 14.63 5.28 -24.12
CA ASP A 113 13.36 6.00 -24.12
C ASP A 113 12.14 5.06 -24.23
N ASP A 114 12.36 3.81 -24.65
CA ASP A 114 11.36 2.75 -24.70
C ASP A 114 12.05 1.38 -24.51
N GLY A 115 12.14 0.94 -23.26
CA GLY A 115 12.75 -0.32 -22.88
C GLY A 115 12.31 -0.79 -21.50
N MET A 116 12.68 -2.02 -21.18
CA MET A 116 12.20 -2.75 -20.02
C MET A 116 13.22 -3.83 -19.65
N ILE A 117 13.52 -4.01 -18.37
CA ILE A 117 14.27 -5.18 -17.88
C ILE A 117 13.26 -6.21 -17.39
N ILE A 118 13.33 -7.44 -17.91
CA ILE A 118 12.48 -8.57 -17.51
C ILE A 118 13.37 -9.64 -16.88
N ILE A 119 13.12 -9.98 -15.62
CA ILE A 119 13.84 -11.01 -14.88
C ILE A 119 12.94 -12.25 -14.76
N GLU A 120 13.40 -13.39 -15.27
CA GLU A 120 12.68 -14.67 -15.25
C GLU A 120 13.69 -15.82 -15.09
N VAL A 121 14.07 -16.09 -13.83
CA VAL A 121 14.97 -17.17 -13.39
C VAL A 121 14.21 -18.22 -12.56
N ASP A 122 14.88 -19.22 -11.97
CA ASP A 122 14.23 -20.22 -11.11
C ASP A 122 13.71 -19.60 -9.79
N PRO A 123 12.39 -19.62 -9.51
CA PRO A 123 11.79 -18.88 -8.39
C PRO A 123 12.05 -19.48 -7.00
N GLU A 124 12.88 -20.53 -6.88
CA GLU A 124 13.16 -21.17 -5.58
C GLU A 124 14.65 -21.42 -5.33
N ASN A 125 15.53 -20.95 -6.22
CA ASN A 125 16.97 -21.21 -6.16
C ASN A 125 17.86 -20.13 -6.81
N ASP A 126 17.33 -19.28 -7.70
CA ASP A 126 18.14 -18.35 -8.50
C ASP A 126 17.92 -16.89 -8.08
N ASP A 127 19.01 -16.27 -7.62
CA ASP A 127 19.11 -14.84 -7.31
C ASP A 127 19.50 -13.99 -8.53
N VAL A 128 19.02 -12.74 -8.59
CA VAL A 128 19.55 -11.73 -9.51
C VAL A 128 19.98 -10.47 -8.77
N HIS A 129 21.21 -10.04 -9.00
CA HIS A 129 21.77 -8.81 -8.43
C HIS A 129 21.89 -7.74 -9.51
N LEU A 130 20.94 -6.81 -9.54
CA LEU A 130 20.83 -5.75 -10.54
C LEU A 130 21.46 -4.45 -10.00
N ILE A 131 22.61 -4.06 -10.55
CA ILE A 131 23.25 -2.78 -10.22
C ILE A 131 22.71 -1.72 -11.17
N LEU A 132 21.89 -0.79 -10.68
CA LEU A 132 21.48 0.38 -11.46
C LEU A 132 22.55 1.45 -11.26
N ARG A 133 23.31 1.78 -12.32
CA ARG A 133 24.40 2.76 -12.29
C ARG A 133 24.23 3.81 -13.37
N ASP A 134 23.75 4.99 -12.98
CA ASP A 134 23.42 6.09 -13.88
C ASP A 134 22.48 5.65 -15.03
N ALA A 135 21.47 4.83 -14.69
CA ALA A 135 20.55 4.20 -15.63
C ALA A 135 19.26 5.02 -15.83
N THR A 136 18.80 5.15 -17.07
CA THR A 136 17.50 5.77 -17.41
C THR A 136 16.56 4.78 -18.13
N ILE A 137 15.61 4.30 -17.32
CA ILE A 137 14.48 3.37 -17.43
C ILE A 137 13.12 3.86 -17.95
N ASN A 138 12.95 4.36 -19.19
CA ASN A 138 11.58 4.67 -19.66
C ASN A 138 10.97 3.53 -20.49
N SER A 139 9.77 3.08 -20.12
CA SER A 139 8.97 2.08 -20.85
C SER A 139 7.72 2.74 -21.43
N ALA A 140 7.48 2.65 -22.73
CA ALA A 140 6.35 3.38 -23.34
C ALA A 140 4.96 2.81 -23.02
N SER A 141 4.88 1.60 -22.46
CA SER A 141 3.58 0.93 -22.21
C SER A 141 3.59 -0.19 -21.16
N SER A 142 4.59 -0.26 -20.28
CA SER A 142 4.66 -1.28 -19.22
C SER A 142 5.58 -0.82 -18.08
N ALA A 143 5.96 -1.72 -17.17
CA ALA A 143 7.01 -1.44 -16.19
C ALA A 143 8.36 -1.14 -16.88
N ALA A 144 9.23 -0.43 -16.16
CA ALA A 144 10.64 -0.24 -16.50
C ALA A 144 11.49 -1.44 -16.05
N ILE A 145 11.14 -2.03 -14.90
CA ILE A 145 11.72 -3.28 -14.37
C ILE A 145 10.56 -4.20 -13.98
N TYR A 146 10.61 -5.46 -14.45
CA TYR A 146 9.64 -6.50 -14.15
C TYR A 146 10.34 -7.77 -13.68
N VAL A 147 10.17 -8.11 -12.40
CA VAL A 147 10.54 -9.41 -11.85
C VAL A 147 9.35 -10.35 -12.02
N LYS A 148 9.49 -11.33 -12.92
CA LYS A 148 8.47 -12.33 -13.25
C LYS A 148 8.65 -13.65 -12.48
N SER A 149 9.90 -14.01 -12.19
CA SER A 149 10.30 -15.12 -11.33
C SER A 149 11.75 -14.97 -10.86
N ALA A 150 11.99 -15.04 -9.56
CA ALA A 150 13.30 -15.18 -8.89
C ALA A 150 13.13 -15.75 -7.47
N ASP A 151 14.20 -16.24 -6.83
CA ASP A 151 14.21 -16.50 -5.38
C ASP A 151 14.19 -15.15 -4.64
N GLU A 152 15.11 -14.25 -5.01
CA GLU A 152 15.06 -12.82 -4.65
C GLU A 152 15.78 -11.97 -5.71
N VAL A 153 15.31 -10.73 -5.92
CA VAL A 153 16.04 -9.72 -6.71
C VAL A 153 16.61 -8.61 -5.82
N TYR A 154 17.90 -8.36 -5.95
CA TYR A 154 18.61 -7.30 -5.25
C TYR A 154 18.89 -6.15 -6.22
N ILE A 155 18.28 -4.99 -6.02
CA ILE A 155 18.55 -3.77 -6.79
C ILE A 155 19.51 -2.87 -6.01
N THR A 156 20.78 -2.81 -6.41
CA THR A 156 21.75 -1.87 -5.83
C THR A 156 21.78 -0.57 -6.62
N LEU A 157 21.49 0.54 -5.93
CA LEU A 157 21.52 1.89 -6.47
C LEU A 157 22.94 2.49 -6.39
N GLU A 158 23.52 2.78 -7.56
CA GLU A 158 24.73 3.59 -7.74
C GLU A 158 24.43 4.80 -8.64
N GLY A 159 25.05 5.95 -8.34
CA GLY A 159 24.85 7.17 -9.16
C GLY A 159 23.41 7.71 -9.11
N GLU A 160 22.95 8.31 -10.22
CA GLU A 160 21.59 8.84 -10.34
C GLU A 160 20.75 8.02 -11.34
N ASN A 161 19.74 7.30 -10.84
CA ASN A 161 18.89 6.44 -11.66
C ASN A 161 17.49 7.05 -11.82
N ILE A 162 16.90 6.88 -13.00
CA ILE A 162 15.58 7.43 -13.36
C ILE A 162 14.77 6.33 -14.03
N LEU A 163 13.62 5.94 -13.48
CA LEU A 163 12.70 4.99 -14.10
C LEU A 163 11.33 5.66 -14.33
N GLY A 164 10.58 5.21 -15.33
CA GLY A 164 9.27 5.79 -15.66
C GLY A 164 8.46 4.98 -16.66
N ASN A 165 7.18 5.34 -16.76
CA ASN A 165 6.20 4.72 -17.64
C ASN A 165 5.56 5.77 -18.59
N GLY A 166 5.21 5.35 -19.81
CA GLY A 166 4.61 6.18 -20.86
C GLY A 166 3.13 6.57 -20.66
N GLY A 167 2.58 6.44 -19.46
CA GLY A 167 1.19 6.77 -19.11
C GLY A 167 0.17 5.64 -19.37
N LYS A 168 0.60 4.38 -19.39
CA LYS A 168 -0.26 3.18 -19.47
C LYS A 168 0.49 1.87 -19.20
N TYR A 169 -0.23 0.86 -18.75
CA TYR A 169 0.22 -0.53 -18.74
C TYR A 169 -0.62 -1.36 -19.71
N GLU A 170 0.01 -1.87 -20.76
CA GLU A 170 -0.59 -2.83 -21.69
C GLU A 170 -0.24 -4.24 -21.22
N ALA A 171 -1.23 -5.14 -21.16
CA ALA A 171 -1.02 -6.51 -20.71
C ALA A 171 -0.06 -7.27 -21.65
N ILE A 172 1.16 -7.53 -21.17
CA ILE A 172 2.17 -8.34 -21.86
C ILE A 172 2.09 -9.83 -21.48
N ASP A 173 1.48 -10.13 -20.33
CA ASP A 173 1.16 -11.46 -19.83
C ASP A 173 0.01 -11.39 -18.80
N GLU A 174 -0.20 -12.46 -18.03
CA GLU A 174 -1.27 -12.62 -17.05
C GLU A 174 -1.08 -11.96 -15.67
N ASN A 175 -0.04 -11.16 -15.46
CA ASN A 175 0.36 -10.68 -14.12
C ASN A 175 -0.09 -9.23 -13.83
N ASP A 176 -0.96 -8.65 -14.67
CA ASP A 176 -1.64 -7.37 -14.45
C ASP A 176 -0.71 -6.24 -13.94
N ILE A 177 0.43 -6.06 -14.62
CA ILE A 177 1.45 -5.05 -14.29
C ILE A 177 0.83 -3.65 -14.21
N ASP A 178 1.03 -2.97 -13.09
CA ASP A 178 0.42 -1.70 -12.71
C ASP A 178 1.44 -0.67 -12.17
N SER A 179 2.74 -0.94 -12.28
CA SER A 179 3.80 -0.13 -11.69
C SER A 179 5.09 0.00 -12.50
N VAL A 180 5.93 0.98 -12.15
CA VAL A 180 7.22 1.24 -12.82
C VAL A 180 8.29 0.19 -12.46
N ILE A 181 8.35 -0.23 -11.20
CA ILE A 181 9.02 -1.46 -10.77
C ILE A 181 7.94 -2.43 -10.28
N TYR A 182 7.72 -3.51 -11.03
CA TYR A 182 6.81 -4.57 -10.64
C TYR A 182 7.61 -5.83 -10.29
N ALA A 183 7.49 -6.32 -9.07
CA ALA A 183 8.08 -7.58 -8.65
C ALA A 183 7.00 -8.54 -8.15
N LYS A 184 7.08 -9.79 -8.62
CA LYS A 184 6.21 -10.86 -8.15
C LYS A 184 6.73 -11.53 -6.89
N ASP A 185 8.02 -11.81 -6.88
CA ASP A 185 8.75 -12.48 -5.82
C ASP A 185 9.58 -11.42 -5.04
N ASP A 186 10.33 -11.86 -4.03
CA ASP A 186 11.03 -11.00 -3.08
C ASP A 186 11.96 -9.95 -3.73
N LEU A 187 11.95 -8.74 -3.15
CA LEU A 187 12.68 -7.57 -3.68
C LEU A 187 13.45 -6.82 -2.59
N THR A 188 14.79 -6.88 -2.65
CA THR A 188 15.65 -5.93 -1.93
C THR A 188 16.00 -4.72 -2.80
N ILE A 189 15.94 -3.51 -2.26
CA ILE A 189 16.61 -2.32 -2.82
C ILE A 189 17.63 -1.76 -1.82
N ASN A 190 18.88 -1.59 -2.26
CA ASN A 190 19.98 -1.15 -1.41
C ASN A 190 20.95 -0.19 -2.14
N GLY A 191 22.08 0.13 -1.51
CA GLY A 191 23.09 1.04 -2.06
C GLY A 191 22.98 2.47 -1.53
N SER A 192 23.70 3.38 -2.17
CA SER A 192 23.78 4.80 -1.76
C SER A 192 23.50 5.79 -2.89
N GLY A 193 23.14 5.30 -4.08
CA GLY A 193 22.68 6.12 -5.19
C GLY A 193 21.24 6.60 -5.00
N SER A 194 20.74 7.32 -6.01
CA SER A 194 19.35 7.76 -6.07
C SER A 194 18.55 6.98 -7.11
N LEU A 195 17.24 6.93 -6.87
CA LEU A 195 16.21 6.40 -7.75
C LEU A 195 15.08 7.44 -7.82
N SER A 196 14.90 8.03 -9.00
CA SER A 196 13.77 8.92 -9.28
C SER A 196 12.73 8.18 -10.10
N ILE A 197 11.47 8.22 -9.69
CA ILE A 197 10.34 7.60 -10.40
C ILE A 197 9.25 8.64 -10.63
N ASP A 198 8.79 8.73 -11.87
CA ASP A 198 7.58 9.44 -12.28
C ASP A 198 6.58 8.41 -12.82
N ALA A 199 5.73 7.89 -11.93
CA ALA A 199 4.66 6.95 -12.23
C ALA A 199 3.37 7.75 -12.47
N ALA A 200 3.31 8.40 -13.63
CA ALA A 200 2.17 9.23 -14.04
C ALA A 200 0.83 8.46 -14.19
N VAL A 201 0.89 7.13 -14.18
CA VAL A 201 -0.26 6.24 -13.93
C VAL A 201 0.17 5.06 -13.05
N GLY A 202 -0.76 4.58 -12.22
CA GLY A 202 -0.52 3.49 -11.27
C GLY A 202 0.57 3.76 -10.23
N HIS A 203 1.17 2.68 -9.74
CA HIS A 203 2.10 2.71 -8.61
C HIS A 203 3.55 2.95 -9.08
N ALA A 204 4.42 3.43 -8.20
CA ALA A 204 5.85 3.52 -8.54
C ALA A 204 6.60 2.19 -8.33
N ILE A 205 6.43 1.55 -7.15
CA ILE A 205 7.02 0.25 -6.83
C ILE A 205 5.94 -0.66 -6.27
N VAL A 206 5.86 -1.88 -6.80
CA VAL A 206 5.00 -2.97 -6.32
C VAL A 206 5.85 -4.22 -6.12
N CYS A 207 5.76 -4.84 -4.95
CA CYS A 207 6.28 -6.19 -4.68
C CYS A 207 5.11 -7.06 -4.18
N LYS A 208 4.91 -8.24 -4.76
CA LYS A 208 3.78 -9.12 -4.40
C LYS A 208 4.09 -10.12 -3.28
N ASP A 209 5.34 -10.21 -2.84
CA ASP A 209 5.82 -11.02 -1.70
C ASP A 209 6.57 -10.08 -0.68
N ASP A 210 7.75 -10.46 -0.15
CA ASP A 210 8.48 -9.67 0.85
C ASP A 210 9.44 -8.63 0.22
N MET A 211 9.50 -7.41 0.78
CA MET A 211 10.35 -6.31 0.31
C MET A 211 11.28 -5.77 1.41
N VAL A 212 12.54 -5.50 1.06
CA VAL A 212 13.53 -4.89 1.98
C VAL A 212 14.15 -3.64 1.34
N ILE A 213 14.27 -2.56 2.13
CA ILE A 213 15.02 -1.36 1.74
C ILE A 213 16.11 -1.08 2.78
N THR A 214 17.38 -1.06 2.36
CA THR A 214 18.53 -0.85 3.29
C THR A 214 19.31 0.44 3.06
N GLY A 215 18.95 1.23 2.04
CA GLY A 215 19.57 2.53 1.78
C GLY A 215 19.06 3.18 0.49
N GLY A 216 19.76 4.23 0.06
CA GLY A 216 19.43 4.98 -1.17
C GLY A 216 18.63 6.26 -0.93
N THR A 217 18.38 6.98 -2.03
CA THR A 217 17.53 8.19 -2.05
C THR A 217 16.43 8.03 -3.10
N TYR A 218 15.18 8.04 -2.66
CA TYR A 218 13.99 7.83 -3.48
C TYR A 218 13.30 9.18 -3.71
N ASN A 219 13.11 9.55 -4.98
CA ASN A 219 12.32 10.71 -5.36
C ASN A 219 11.15 10.22 -6.20
N ILE A 220 9.99 10.01 -5.57
CA ILE A 220 8.87 9.31 -6.19
C ILE A 220 7.68 10.25 -6.36
N THR A 221 7.13 10.27 -7.56
CA THR A 221 5.76 10.74 -7.83
C THR A 221 4.95 9.57 -8.38
N ALA A 222 3.76 9.30 -7.83
CA ALA A 222 2.86 8.23 -8.26
C ALA A 222 1.40 8.71 -8.35
N GLU A 223 0.61 8.09 -9.26
CA GLU A 223 -0.84 8.32 -9.36
C GLU A 223 -1.58 7.64 -8.21
N THR A 224 -1.18 6.41 -7.87
CA THR A 224 -1.65 5.67 -6.69
C THR A 224 -0.53 5.66 -5.65
N ASP A 225 0.00 4.48 -5.30
CA ASP A 225 0.99 4.35 -4.22
C ASP A 225 2.42 4.54 -4.72
N ALA A 226 3.27 5.10 -3.86
CA ALA A 226 4.70 5.16 -4.14
C ALA A 226 5.42 3.83 -3.88
N ILE A 227 5.07 3.12 -2.81
CA ILE A 227 5.57 1.78 -2.51
C ILE A 227 4.38 0.94 -2.01
N ASN A 228 4.06 -0.14 -2.72
CA ASN A 228 3.02 -1.10 -2.37
C ASN A 228 3.64 -2.49 -2.20
N THR A 229 3.30 -3.18 -1.12
CA THR A 229 3.81 -4.54 -0.83
C THR A 229 2.71 -5.41 -0.24
N ASN A 230 2.61 -6.68 -0.63
CA ASN A 230 1.59 -7.55 -0.05
C ASN A 230 2.03 -8.08 1.34
N ASP A 231 3.13 -8.84 1.41
CA ASP A 231 3.42 -9.65 2.60
C ASP A 231 4.13 -8.83 3.70
N SER A 232 5.31 -8.28 3.43
CA SER A 232 5.97 -7.37 4.38
C SER A 232 6.98 -6.43 3.76
N LEU A 233 7.19 -5.26 4.39
CA LEU A 233 8.17 -4.26 4.01
C LEU A 233 9.07 -3.90 5.20
N ALA A 234 10.38 -4.16 5.07
CA ALA A 234 11.39 -3.79 6.05
C ALA A 234 12.28 -2.65 5.54
N ILE A 235 12.14 -1.44 6.09
CA ILE A 235 13.00 -0.28 5.79
C ILE A 235 14.00 -0.08 6.92
N THR A 236 15.28 -0.37 6.67
CA THR A 236 16.33 -0.19 7.70
C THR A 236 17.03 1.17 7.61
N ASN A 237 17.05 1.80 6.44
CA ASN A 237 17.52 3.16 6.23
C ASN A 237 17.08 3.68 4.84
N GLY A 238 17.18 4.99 4.63
CA GLY A 238 16.94 5.62 3.33
C GLY A 238 16.57 7.10 3.45
N THR A 239 16.43 7.77 2.31
CA THR A 239 15.80 9.09 2.20
C THR A 239 14.69 9.02 1.18
N PHE A 240 13.46 9.34 1.58
CA PHE A 240 12.25 9.18 0.79
C PHE A 240 11.57 10.54 0.62
N ASN A 241 11.58 11.07 -0.60
CA ASN A 241 10.84 12.27 -0.99
C ASN A 241 9.68 11.79 -1.87
N ILE A 242 8.48 11.70 -1.28
CA ILE A 242 7.33 11.03 -1.90
C ILE A 242 6.18 12.00 -2.12
N THR A 243 5.60 11.95 -3.31
CA THR A 243 4.27 12.46 -3.62
C THR A 243 3.43 11.33 -4.20
N ALA A 244 2.47 10.81 -3.44
CA ALA A 244 1.53 9.79 -3.88
C ALA A 244 0.13 10.41 -4.08
N GLY A 245 -0.68 9.80 -4.93
CA GLY A 245 -2.10 10.16 -5.05
C GLY A 245 -3.00 9.35 -4.11
N ASP A 246 -2.55 8.15 -3.74
CA ASP A 246 -3.09 7.30 -2.68
C ASP A 246 -1.99 7.18 -1.60
N ASP A 247 -1.36 6.02 -1.36
CA ASP A 247 -0.48 5.82 -0.21
C ASP A 247 1.00 6.14 -0.47
N ALA A 248 1.67 6.77 0.50
CA ALA A 248 3.13 6.92 0.39
C ALA A 248 3.87 5.59 0.57
N ILE A 249 3.41 4.77 1.52
CA ILE A 249 3.89 3.41 1.76
C ILE A 249 2.68 2.57 2.20
N HIS A 250 2.32 1.57 1.39
CA HIS A 250 1.25 0.62 1.62
C HIS A 250 1.84 -0.77 1.88
N THR A 251 1.36 -1.49 2.90
CA THR A 251 1.69 -2.90 3.09
C THR A 251 0.52 -3.70 3.65
N ASP A 252 -0.01 -4.68 2.91
CA ASP A 252 -1.13 -5.51 3.39
C ASP A 252 -0.80 -6.19 4.74
N GLY A 253 0.40 -6.78 4.87
CA GLY A 253 0.88 -7.43 6.10
C GLY A 253 1.63 -6.52 7.09
N ILE A 254 2.96 -6.65 7.15
CA ILE A 254 3.82 -5.99 8.16
C ILE A 254 4.67 -4.87 7.54
N LEU A 255 4.56 -3.64 8.08
CA LEU A 255 5.49 -2.56 7.80
C LEU A 255 6.44 -2.36 9.00
N GLN A 256 7.74 -2.59 8.81
CA GLN A 256 8.77 -2.26 9.80
C GLN A 256 9.71 -1.16 9.27
N ILE A 257 9.86 -0.09 10.05
CA ILE A 257 10.81 0.98 9.75
C ILE A 257 11.80 1.10 10.92
N ASP A 258 13.06 0.74 10.69
CA ASP A 258 14.12 0.86 11.71
C ASP A 258 14.79 2.23 11.71
N ASN A 259 14.89 2.88 10.55
CA ASN A 259 15.41 4.24 10.42
C ASN A 259 15.08 4.81 9.02
N GLY A 260 15.27 6.12 8.84
CA GLY A 260 15.18 6.80 7.55
C GLY A 260 14.85 8.28 7.70
N THR A 261 14.73 8.97 6.57
CA THR A 261 14.16 10.32 6.48
C THR A 261 13.04 10.31 5.44
N PHE A 262 11.84 10.73 5.82
CA PHE A 262 10.61 10.62 5.03
C PHE A 262 9.95 12.00 4.93
N GLU A 263 9.97 12.59 3.73
CA GLU A 263 9.23 13.80 3.37
C GLU A 263 8.08 13.38 2.46
N ILE A 264 6.86 13.34 3.01
CA ILE A 264 5.70 12.69 2.40
C ILE A 264 4.59 13.70 2.12
N THR A 265 3.96 13.57 0.96
CA THR A 265 2.63 14.12 0.63
C THR A 265 1.81 13.03 -0.05
N ALA A 266 0.65 12.67 0.50
CA ALA A 266 -0.13 11.50 0.07
C ALA A 266 -1.59 11.62 0.51
N ALA A 267 -2.45 10.67 0.10
CA ALA A 267 -3.70 10.40 0.80
C ALA A 267 -3.36 9.88 2.19
N GLU A 268 -2.87 8.63 2.29
CA GLU A 268 -2.33 8.09 3.53
C GLU A 268 -0.79 8.17 3.61
N GLY A 269 -0.28 8.49 4.79
CA GLY A 269 1.16 8.60 5.02
C GLY A 269 1.87 7.25 5.11
N LEU A 270 1.33 6.30 5.88
CA LEU A 270 1.82 4.94 6.04
C LEU A 270 0.61 4.02 6.32
N GLU A 271 0.34 3.02 5.49
CA GLU A 271 -0.73 2.03 5.70
C GLU A 271 -0.17 0.61 5.92
N GLY A 272 -0.78 -0.14 6.84
CA GLY A 272 -0.67 -1.60 6.85
C GLY A 272 -1.23 -2.29 8.09
N THR A 273 -1.40 -3.62 8.05
CA THR A 273 -2.01 -4.35 9.20
C THR A 273 -1.16 -4.27 10.47
N TYR A 274 0.17 -4.33 10.36
CA TYR A 274 1.05 -4.25 11.54
C TYR A 274 2.22 -3.30 11.29
N ILE A 275 2.11 -2.07 11.79
CA ILE A 275 3.11 -1.02 11.60
C ILE A 275 4.02 -0.94 12.84
N THR A 276 5.34 -1.04 12.65
CA THR A 276 6.35 -0.83 13.67
C THR A 276 7.37 0.22 13.23
N ILE A 277 7.43 1.35 13.94
CA ILE A 277 8.42 2.41 13.74
C ILE A 277 9.42 2.37 14.91
N ASN A 278 10.64 1.92 14.66
CA ASN A 278 11.69 1.84 15.68
C ASN A 278 12.53 3.11 15.79
N ASP A 279 12.83 3.79 14.69
CA ASP A 279 13.45 5.12 14.65
C ASP A 279 13.20 5.80 13.29
N GLY A 280 13.69 7.04 13.12
CA GLY A 280 13.63 7.78 11.85
C GLY A 280 13.14 9.23 12.00
N THR A 281 13.09 9.97 10.90
CA THR A 281 12.52 11.32 10.84
C THR A 281 11.44 11.37 9.77
N PHE A 282 10.22 11.78 10.13
CA PHE A 282 9.07 11.79 9.24
C PHE A 282 8.41 13.18 9.25
N ASN A 283 8.10 13.71 8.07
CA ASN A 283 7.30 14.91 7.86
C ASN A 283 6.20 14.55 6.84
N ILE A 284 5.07 14.10 7.37
CA ILE A 284 3.92 13.59 6.62
C ILE A 284 2.90 14.70 6.46
N ASN A 285 2.45 14.92 5.22
CA ASN A 285 1.32 15.76 4.87
C ASN A 285 0.26 14.87 4.22
N ALA A 286 -0.70 14.38 5.01
CA ALA A 286 -1.73 13.45 4.57
C ALA A 286 -3.03 14.19 4.25
N SER A 287 -3.76 13.76 3.22
CA SER A 287 -5.11 14.24 2.91
C SER A 287 -6.23 13.28 3.29
N ASP A 288 -5.89 12.01 3.54
CA ASP A 288 -6.66 11.10 4.38
C ASP A 288 -5.84 10.89 5.68
N ASP A 289 -5.40 9.68 6.04
CA ASP A 289 -4.74 9.41 7.34
C ASP A 289 -3.22 9.59 7.39
N GLY A 290 -2.70 10.04 8.55
CA GLY A 290 -1.27 10.24 8.75
C GLY A 290 -0.50 8.92 8.85
N ILE A 291 -1.04 7.97 9.60
CA ILE A 291 -0.59 6.58 9.76
C ILE A 291 -1.86 5.76 10.01
N ASN A 292 -2.14 4.77 9.17
CA ASN A 292 -3.33 3.94 9.25
C ASN A 292 -2.95 2.47 9.49
N ALA A 293 -3.26 1.96 10.68
CA ALA A 293 -3.15 0.55 10.99
C ALA A 293 -4.49 -0.18 10.72
N ALA A 294 -4.77 -0.47 9.44
CA ALA A 294 -6.01 -1.12 8.98
C ALA A 294 -5.89 -2.65 8.80
N GLN A 295 -6.96 -3.38 9.07
CA GLN A 295 -6.98 -4.84 8.94
C GLN A 295 -7.10 -5.29 7.47
N LYS A 296 -5.98 -5.62 6.82
CA LYS A 296 -5.95 -6.17 5.44
C LYS A 296 -5.81 -7.69 5.40
N VAL A 297 -4.93 -8.25 6.25
CA VAL A 297 -4.66 -9.71 6.33
C VAL A 297 -5.05 -10.31 7.69
N GLU A 298 -5.54 -11.54 7.73
CA GLU A 298 -6.07 -12.19 8.95
C GLU A 298 -4.99 -12.74 9.91
N ASP A 299 -3.72 -12.82 9.48
CA ASP A 299 -2.63 -13.40 10.27
C ASP A 299 -2.11 -12.47 11.38
N TYR A 300 -2.37 -11.17 11.26
CA TYR A 300 -2.00 -10.14 12.23
C TYR A 300 -3.25 -9.43 12.76
N LEU A 301 -3.12 -8.71 13.87
CA LEU A 301 -4.14 -7.75 14.30
C LEU A 301 -3.68 -6.35 13.89
N ALA A 302 -4.59 -5.53 13.38
CA ALA A 302 -4.42 -4.08 13.24
C ALA A 302 -3.67 -3.50 14.45
N THR A 303 -2.42 -3.06 14.25
CA THR A 303 -1.56 -2.56 15.34
C THR A 303 -0.57 -1.51 14.86
N LEU A 304 -0.45 -0.40 15.60
CA LEU A 304 0.67 0.54 15.49
C LEU A 304 1.60 0.45 16.72
N ILE A 305 2.91 0.32 16.49
CA ILE A 305 3.94 0.39 17.53
C ILE A 305 4.98 1.46 17.17
N VAL A 306 5.16 2.45 18.04
CA VAL A 306 6.19 3.50 17.91
C VAL A 306 7.21 3.39 19.05
N ASN A 307 8.41 2.92 18.75
CA ASN A 307 9.51 2.76 19.72
C ASN A 307 10.50 3.93 19.73
N GLY A 308 10.53 4.76 18.69
CA GLY A 308 11.48 5.86 18.53
C GLY A 308 11.06 6.85 17.45
N GLY A 309 12.03 7.59 16.91
CA GLY A 309 11.84 8.53 15.82
C GLY A 309 11.33 9.93 16.20
N ASN A 310 11.37 10.82 15.22
CA ASN A 310 10.70 12.12 15.20
C ASN A 310 9.65 12.09 14.09
N ILE A 311 8.39 11.92 14.47
CA ILE A 311 7.26 11.79 13.57
C ILE A 311 6.45 13.09 13.63
N LYS A 312 6.42 13.84 12.53
CA LYS A 312 5.57 15.02 12.37
C LYS A 312 4.50 14.74 11.33
N ILE A 313 3.25 14.93 11.71
CA ILE A 313 2.07 14.66 10.89
C ILE A 313 1.24 15.94 10.79
N THR A 314 0.94 16.36 9.56
CA THR A 314 0.10 17.53 9.26
C THR A 314 -1.07 17.08 8.41
N MET A 315 -2.27 17.14 8.96
CA MET A 315 -3.49 16.67 8.29
C MET A 315 -4.07 17.74 7.36
N GLY A 316 -4.72 17.25 6.31
CA GLY A 316 -5.60 18.03 5.45
C GLY A 316 -6.89 18.46 6.16
N ALA A 317 -7.94 18.66 5.38
CA ALA A 317 -9.26 18.99 5.87
C ALA A 317 -10.27 17.96 5.38
N GLY A 318 -10.82 17.17 6.30
CA GLY A 318 -11.80 16.12 6.04
C GLY A 318 -12.20 15.44 7.34
N ASP A 319 -12.73 14.23 7.20
CA ASP A 319 -12.88 13.24 8.27
C ASP A 319 -11.64 12.34 8.13
N THR A 320 -10.57 12.68 8.87
CA THR A 320 -9.18 12.26 8.58
C THR A 320 -8.34 12.30 9.86
N ASP A 321 -7.62 11.22 10.20
CA ASP A 321 -6.90 11.06 11.46
C ASP A 321 -5.39 11.15 11.35
N GLY A 322 -4.76 11.73 12.38
CA GLY A 322 -3.30 11.77 12.46
C GLY A 322 -2.71 10.37 12.61
N ILE A 323 -3.41 9.52 13.35
CA ILE A 323 -3.14 8.09 13.51
C ILE A 323 -4.53 7.41 13.57
N ASP A 324 -4.86 6.56 12.62
CA ASP A 324 -5.95 5.57 12.79
C ASP A 324 -5.36 4.19 13.14
N SER A 325 -6.10 3.43 13.92
CA SER A 325 -5.85 2.01 14.09
C SER A 325 -7.15 1.26 14.35
N ASN A 326 -7.47 0.33 13.44
CA ASN A 326 -8.55 -0.64 13.61
C ASN A 326 -8.25 -1.70 14.72
N GLY A 327 -7.30 -1.41 15.62
CA GLY A 327 -6.89 -2.24 16.75
C GLY A 327 -6.02 -1.47 17.76
N ASP A 328 -4.83 -1.98 18.09
CA ASP A 328 -4.03 -1.48 19.23
C ASP A 328 -2.98 -0.41 18.83
N ILE A 329 -2.73 0.56 19.72
CA ILE A 329 -1.66 1.56 19.59
C ILE A 329 -0.69 1.47 20.77
N TYR A 330 0.62 1.36 20.50
CA TYR A 330 1.67 1.32 21.52
C TYR A 330 2.74 2.39 21.28
N ILE A 331 2.71 3.48 22.06
CA ILE A 331 3.74 4.52 22.03
C ILE A 331 4.76 4.27 23.14
N ASN A 332 5.90 3.68 22.78
CA ASN A 332 6.98 3.29 23.67
C ASN A 332 8.11 4.34 23.74
N GLY A 333 8.29 5.15 22.69
CA GLY A 333 9.35 6.16 22.61
C GLY A 333 9.10 7.22 21.54
N GLY A 334 10.16 7.93 21.16
CA GLY A 334 10.13 8.96 20.12
C GLY A 334 9.41 10.26 20.49
N THR A 335 9.23 11.11 19.47
CA THR A 335 8.37 12.29 19.49
C THR A 335 7.37 12.19 18.35
N ILE A 336 6.08 12.29 18.64
CA ILE A 336 4.99 12.38 17.66
C ILE A 336 4.36 13.77 17.80
N ASP A 337 4.31 14.55 16.72
CA ASP A 337 3.72 15.89 16.66
C ASP A 337 2.65 15.95 15.56
N ILE A 338 1.38 15.96 15.98
CA ILE A 338 0.21 15.89 15.10
C ILE A 338 -0.48 17.26 15.07
N THR A 339 -0.68 17.81 13.88
CA THR A 339 -1.52 18.98 13.64
C THR A 339 -2.69 18.58 12.73
N GLY A 340 -3.91 18.60 13.26
CA GLY A 340 -5.10 18.09 12.56
C GLY A 340 -6.42 18.40 13.28
N GLN A 341 -7.56 18.16 12.61
CA GLN A 341 -8.90 18.27 13.23
C GLN A 341 -9.22 17.00 14.02
N SER A 342 -9.22 15.85 13.35
CA SER A 342 -8.98 14.56 14.00
C SER A 342 -7.47 14.32 14.14
N THR A 343 -7.07 13.43 15.04
CA THR A 343 -5.66 13.37 15.49
C THR A 343 -5.23 11.96 15.91
N VAL A 344 -6.09 11.23 16.65
CA VAL A 344 -5.92 9.80 16.91
C VAL A 344 -7.30 9.17 17.06
N ASP A 345 -7.59 8.14 16.28
CA ASP A 345 -8.65 7.16 16.55
C ASP A 345 -8.04 5.77 16.81
N TYR A 346 -8.78 4.92 17.53
CA TYR A 346 -8.45 3.50 17.65
C TYR A 346 -9.62 2.65 18.17
N ASP A 347 -9.75 1.43 17.63
CA ASP A 347 -10.78 0.47 18.02
C ASP A 347 -10.39 -0.43 19.21
N GLY A 348 -9.08 -0.60 19.45
CA GLY A 348 -8.51 -1.50 20.46
C GLY A 348 -7.97 -0.79 21.70
N THR A 349 -6.72 -1.11 22.06
CA THR A 349 -6.04 -0.60 23.25
C THR A 349 -4.93 0.39 22.87
N ALA A 350 -5.05 1.64 23.28
CA ALA A 350 -3.94 2.59 23.22
C ALA A 350 -3.15 2.63 24.55
N VAL A 351 -1.82 2.45 24.47
CA VAL A 351 -0.90 2.50 25.60
C VAL A 351 0.30 3.41 25.32
N LYS A 352 0.42 4.49 26.09
CA LYS A 352 1.61 5.35 26.10
C LYS A 352 2.57 4.91 27.21
N ASN A 353 3.52 4.04 26.87
CA ASN A 353 4.58 3.59 27.76
C ASN A 353 5.74 4.60 27.88
N GLY A 354 5.90 5.49 26.89
CA GLY A 354 6.98 6.48 26.85
C GLY A 354 6.72 7.61 25.82
N GLY A 355 7.81 8.16 25.28
CA GLY A 355 7.80 9.19 24.23
C GLY A 355 7.15 10.54 24.61
N THR A 356 7.19 11.48 23.68
CA THR A 356 6.45 12.75 23.73
C THR A 356 5.37 12.71 22.65
N LEU A 357 4.12 13.00 23.01
CA LEU A 357 3.00 13.13 22.08
C LEU A 357 2.51 14.57 22.15
N ILE A 358 2.58 15.30 21.04
CA ILE A 358 2.15 16.68 20.88
C ILE A 358 0.96 16.67 19.93
N ILE A 359 -0.13 17.30 20.34
CA ILE A 359 -1.36 17.40 19.55
C ILE A 359 -1.74 18.87 19.47
N ASN A 360 -1.78 19.40 18.25
CA ASN A 360 -2.08 20.80 17.93
C ASN A 360 -1.24 21.79 18.78
N GLY A 361 0.05 21.46 18.97
CA GLY A 361 1.01 22.25 19.75
C GLY A 361 0.95 22.09 21.27
N VAL A 362 0.17 21.13 21.80
CA VAL A 362 0.05 20.82 23.23
C VAL A 362 0.56 19.40 23.51
N GLU A 363 1.56 19.26 24.38
CA GLU A 363 2.03 17.94 24.84
C GLU A 363 0.98 17.28 25.75
N THR A 364 0.74 15.98 25.55
CA THR A 364 -0.25 15.17 26.28
C THR A 364 0.36 13.88 26.84
N ASP A 365 -0.05 13.54 28.07
CA ASP A 365 0.31 12.30 28.76
C ASP A 365 -0.60 11.12 28.37
N THR A 366 -1.72 11.38 27.67
CA THR A 366 -2.68 10.36 27.22
C THR A 366 -2.86 10.40 25.71
N ILE A 367 -2.98 9.22 25.10
CA ILE A 367 -3.46 9.09 23.72
C ILE A 367 -4.97 9.37 23.75
N PRO A 368 -5.47 10.39 23.01
CA PRO A 368 -6.91 10.62 22.88
C PRO A 368 -7.53 9.53 22.01
N ASN A 369 -8.85 9.40 22.07
CA ASN A 369 -9.64 8.53 21.22
C ASN A 369 -10.84 9.33 20.70
N GLN A 370 -11.17 9.19 19.43
CA GLN A 370 -12.38 9.75 18.82
C GLN A 370 -13.60 8.90 19.21
N PHE A 371 -14.05 9.03 20.46
CA PHE A 371 -15.28 8.36 20.89
C PHE A 371 -16.47 8.79 20.01
N MET A 372 -16.87 7.89 19.09
CA MET A 372 -18.11 7.96 18.33
C MET A 372 -19.32 8.16 19.26
N GLY A 373 -19.77 9.42 19.34
CA GLY A 373 -20.90 9.84 20.14
C GLY A 373 -20.57 10.24 21.58
N GLY A 374 -20.50 11.56 21.83
CA GLY A 374 -20.42 12.11 23.19
C GLY A 374 -21.61 11.64 24.06
N PRO A 375 -21.37 11.04 25.25
CA PRO A 375 -22.46 10.56 26.09
C PRO A 375 -23.31 11.70 26.65
N GLY A 376 -24.60 11.69 26.29
CA GLY A 376 -25.63 12.36 27.09
C GLY A 376 -25.53 11.92 28.55
N GLY A 377 -25.48 12.88 29.47
CA GLY A 377 -24.96 12.65 30.81
C GLY A 377 -25.66 11.55 31.62
N MET A 378 -24.90 10.52 32.01
CA MET A 378 -25.29 9.55 33.04
C MET A 378 -24.39 9.66 34.29
N GLN A 379 -24.39 10.84 34.92
CA GLN A 379 -24.04 10.96 36.35
C GLN A 379 -25.33 10.97 37.18
N GLY A 380 -25.66 9.81 37.75
CA GLY A 380 -26.88 9.61 38.55
C GLY A 380 -26.71 8.49 39.57
N GLY A 381 -25.96 8.77 40.65
CA GLY A 381 -25.89 7.86 41.79
C GLY A 381 -27.25 7.74 42.52
N PRO A 382 -27.57 6.60 43.15
CA PRO A 382 -28.91 6.34 43.68
C PRO A 382 -29.15 6.99 45.05
N ASN A 383 -29.34 8.31 45.11
CA ASN A 383 -30.01 8.99 46.24
C ASN A 383 -30.30 10.47 45.94
N GLY A 384 -31.56 10.91 46.06
CA GLY A 384 -31.89 12.35 46.04
C GLY A 384 -33.35 12.65 45.70
N GLY A 385 -34.09 13.22 46.65
CA GLY A 385 -35.52 13.47 46.57
C GLY A 385 -35.98 14.49 45.52
N MET A 386 -37.31 14.50 45.33
CA MET A 386 -38.06 15.42 44.47
C MET A 386 -37.89 16.90 44.88
N ASP A 387 -37.69 17.76 43.88
CA ASP A 387 -38.23 19.12 43.71
C ASP A 387 -37.75 19.58 42.32
N GLY A 388 -38.45 20.34 41.48
CA GLY A 388 -39.73 21.02 41.65
C GLY A 388 -39.76 22.24 40.73
N ASN A 389 -40.30 22.09 39.51
CA ASN A 389 -40.59 23.14 38.51
C ASN A 389 -39.39 23.97 37.98
N ASN A 390 -39.06 23.83 36.68
CA ASN A 390 -39.13 24.92 35.68
C ASN A 390 -38.53 24.51 34.31
N PHE A 391 -39.34 23.97 33.40
CA PHE A 391 -39.10 24.02 31.95
C PHE A 391 -40.42 24.32 31.24
N PRO A 392 -40.45 25.22 30.24
CA PRO A 392 -41.67 25.54 29.51
C PRO A 392 -41.97 24.45 28.49
N GLY A 393 -43.00 23.64 28.76
CA GLY A 393 -43.57 22.76 27.74
C GLY A 393 -44.32 23.58 26.70
N GLY A 394 -44.03 23.34 25.42
CA GLY A 394 -44.88 23.79 24.31
C GLY A 394 -45.90 22.70 24.00
N ASP A 395 -47.19 23.00 24.18
CA ASP A 395 -48.26 22.10 23.72
C ASP A 395 -48.27 22.06 22.18
N PHE A 396 -48.45 20.87 21.61
CA PHE A 396 -48.65 20.67 20.18
C PHE A 396 -50.03 21.23 19.76
N ASP A 397 -50.06 22.29 18.94
CA ASP A 397 -51.30 22.84 18.38
C ASP A 397 -51.59 22.25 16.98
N PRO A 398 -52.57 21.34 16.84
CA PRO A 398 -52.90 20.70 15.56
C PRO A 398 -53.52 21.66 14.53
N ASN A 399 -53.79 22.92 14.89
CA ASN A 399 -54.32 23.93 13.97
C ASN A 399 -53.22 24.76 13.27
N ASN A 400 -51.94 24.54 13.61
CA ASN A 400 -50.80 25.32 13.12
C ASN A 400 -49.78 24.44 12.37
N LEU A 401 -50.27 23.60 11.46
CA LEU A 401 -49.44 22.75 10.60
C LEU A 401 -48.97 23.50 9.32
N PRO A 402 -47.85 23.07 8.71
CA PRO A 402 -47.40 23.59 7.42
C PRO A 402 -48.46 23.47 6.32
N ALA A 403 -48.49 24.44 5.39
CA ALA A 403 -49.54 24.56 4.37
C ALA A 403 -49.51 23.47 3.28
N ASP A 404 -48.46 22.65 3.27
CA ASP A 404 -48.17 21.52 2.38
C ASP A 404 -48.38 20.15 3.07
N PHE A 405 -48.89 20.13 4.30
CA PHE A 405 -49.27 18.89 4.99
C PHE A 405 -50.50 18.22 4.35
N ASP A 406 -50.29 17.11 3.66
CA ASP A 406 -51.35 16.26 3.09
C ASP A 406 -51.69 15.08 4.03
N PRO A 407 -52.84 15.10 4.73
CA PRO A 407 -53.23 14.04 5.66
C PRO A 407 -53.62 12.72 4.97
N GLU A 408 -53.87 12.70 3.66
CA GLU A 408 -54.22 11.46 2.94
C GLU A 408 -52.98 10.57 2.65
N ASN A 409 -51.77 11.09 2.88
CA ASN A 409 -50.50 10.42 2.57
C ASN A 409 -49.78 9.87 3.81
N MET A 410 -50.43 9.84 4.98
CA MET A 410 -49.83 9.27 6.19
C MET A 410 -49.83 7.72 6.17
N PRO A 411 -48.78 7.06 6.70
CA PRO A 411 -48.78 5.62 6.90
C PRO A 411 -49.96 5.16 7.75
N SER A 412 -50.60 4.05 7.35
CA SER A 412 -51.83 3.53 8.00
C SER A 412 -51.65 3.08 9.45
N ASP A 413 -50.41 3.00 9.91
CA ASP A 413 -49.91 2.59 11.22
C ASP A 413 -49.39 3.76 12.08
N PHE A 414 -49.57 5.02 11.62
CA PHE A 414 -49.22 6.21 12.40
C PHE A 414 -50.19 6.44 13.58
N ASP A 415 -49.71 6.30 14.83
CA ASP A 415 -50.44 6.68 16.04
C ASP A 415 -49.88 8.00 16.62
N PRO A 416 -50.61 9.13 16.51
CA PRO A 416 -50.15 10.43 17.00
C PRO A 416 -50.00 10.50 18.53
N ASN A 417 -50.54 9.53 19.28
CA ASN A 417 -50.44 9.50 20.75
C ASN A 417 -49.15 8.83 21.25
N ASN A 418 -48.32 8.31 20.35
CA ASN A 418 -47.10 7.55 20.67
C ASN A 418 -45.83 8.17 20.05
N MET A 419 -45.85 9.48 19.74
CA MET A 419 -44.65 10.20 19.29
C MET A 419 -43.69 10.49 20.46
N PRO A 420 -42.36 10.42 20.24
CA PRO A 420 -41.38 10.90 21.20
C PRO A 420 -41.55 12.40 21.51
N SER A 421 -41.31 12.80 22.76
CA SER A 421 -41.48 14.20 23.22
C SER A 421 -40.46 15.18 22.64
N ASP A 422 -39.43 14.66 21.97
CA ASP A 422 -38.31 15.33 21.32
C ASP A 422 -38.42 15.30 19.77
N PHE A 423 -39.54 14.86 19.21
CA PHE A 423 -39.79 14.85 17.78
C PHE A 423 -39.96 16.28 17.21
N ASP A 424 -38.96 16.75 16.47
CA ASP A 424 -39.03 18.00 15.68
C ASP A 424 -39.32 17.70 14.20
N PRO A 425 -40.52 18.02 13.67
CA PRO A 425 -40.86 17.78 12.27
C PRO A 425 -40.04 18.63 11.28
N ASN A 426 -39.35 19.69 11.73
CA ASN A 426 -38.50 20.51 10.87
C ASN A 426 -37.17 19.83 10.52
N ASN A 427 -36.84 18.71 11.18
CA ASN A 427 -35.57 17.99 11.01
C ASN A 427 -35.69 16.75 10.11
N MET A 428 -36.79 16.60 9.35
CA MET A 428 -36.89 15.57 8.32
C MET A 428 -36.07 15.93 7.06
N PRO A 429 -35.29 15.00 6.50
CA PRO A 429 -34.58 15.23 5.23
C PRO A 429 -35.57 15.21 4.04
N GLY A 430 -36.09 16.39 3.71
CA GLY A 430 -36.97 16.65 2.55
C GLY A 430 -36.20 17.08 1.30
N ASN A 431 -36.52 16.46 0.16
CA ASN A 431 -35.83 16.66 -1.12
C ASN A 431 -36.21 18.00 -1.83
N MET A 432 -35.42 18.38 -2.84
CA MET A 432 -35.40 19.67 -3.55
C MET A 432 -36.77 20.22 -4.02
N PRO A 433 -36.96 21.55 -4.07
CA PRO A 433 -38.15 22.17 -4.67
C PRO A 433 -38.11 22.09 -6.21
N GLY A 434 -39.06 21.37 -6.79
CA GLY A 434 -39.25 21.32 -8.24
C GLY A 434 -40.09 22.48 -8.79
N ASN A 435 -39.82 22.90 -10.03
CA ASN A 435 -40.78 23.65 -10.83
C ASN A 435 -40.83 23.10 -12.26
N MET A 436 -42.04 22.80 -12.73
CA MET A 436 -42.41 22.02 -13.92
C MET A 436 -42.36 22.85 -15.24
N PRO A 437 -42.70 22.36 -16.47
CA PRO A 437 -43.40 21.10 -16.82
C PRO A 437 -43.00 20.34 -18.12
N GLY A 438 -43.48 19.08 -18.22
CA GLY A 438 -44.35 18.72 -19.36
C GLY A 438 -43.91 17.64 -20.37
N ASN A 439 -44.44 16.43 -20.17
CA ASN A 439 -45.08 15.58 -21.19
C ASN A 439 -44.24 14.64 -22.11
N GLY A 440 -44.44 13.32 -21.93
CA GLY A 440 -44.78 12.44 -23.06
C GLY A 440 -43.82 11.30 -23.45
N ASN A 441 -44.22 10.07 -23.11
CA ASN A 441 -43.95 8.79 -23.81
C ASN A 441 -42.51 8.19 -23.91
N ARG A 442 -42.30 7.14 -23.10
CA ARG A 442 -41.85 5.79 -23.57
C ARG A 442 -42.91 5.19 -24.54
N PRO A 443 -42.67 4.08 -25.30
CA PRO A 443 -41.64 3.04 -25.18
C PRO A 443 -40.89 2.81 -26.53
N ASP A 444 -40.20 1.71 -26.87
CA ASP A 444 -40.02 0.36 -26.26
C ASP A 444 -38.61 -0.24 -26.61
N ARG A 445 -38.47 -1.56 -26.55
CA ARG A 445 -37.25 -2.37 -26.75
C ARG A 445 -36.90 -2.63 -28.23
N GLY A 446 -35.61 -2.88 -28.48
CA GLY A 446 -35.20 -4.12 -29.15
C GLY A 446 -34.45 -4.05 -30.49
N ALA A 447 -33.35 -4.84 -30.52
CA ALA A 447 -32.76 -5.56 -31.66
C ALA A 447 -32.10 -4.81 -32.84
N ASP A 448 -30.91 -5.33 -33.18
CA ASP A 448 -30.37 -5.63 -34.52
C ASP A 448 -30.58 -4.66 -35.71
N GLY A 449 -29.49 -4.30 -36.39
CA GLY A 449 -29.54 -3.97 -37.81
C GLY A 449 -28.42 -3.05 -38.33
N LYS A 450 -27.58 -3.57 -39.24
CA LYS A 450 -26.62 -2.76 -40.03
C LYS A 450 -27.32 -2.00 -41.16
N THR A 451 -26.87 -0.77 -41.44
CA THR A 451 -26.62 -0.14 -42.77
C THR A 451 -25.79 1.12 -42.47
N ASP A 452 -24.51 1.29 -42.84
CA ASP A 452 -23.83 1.27 -44.16
C ASP A 452 -23.99 2.58 -44.99
N ASP A 453 -22.93 2.93 -45.74
CA ASP A 453 -22.75 4.10 -46.63
C ASP A 453 -22.79 5.53 -46.01
N SER A 454 -21.64 6.20 -45.81
CA SER A 454 -20.98 7.13 -46.79
C SER A 454 -21.10 8.61 -46.34
N GLU A 455 -20.23 9.58 -46.65
CA GLU A 455 -19.06 9.67 -47.54
C GLU A 455 -17.85 10.32 -46.86
N SER A 456 -16.65 10.04 -47.36
CA SER A 456 -15.41 10.78 -47.06
C SER A 456 -15.22 11.97 -48.02
N VAL A 457 -14.76 13.12 -47.53
CA VAL A 457 -14.17 14.16 -48.39
C VAL A 457 -12.69 14.37 -48.03
N TYR A 458 -11.83 13.78 -48.85
CA TYR A 458 -10.44 14.23 -49.02
C TYR A 458 -10.44 15.52 -49.82
N ASN A 459 -9.53 16.46 -49.51
CA ASN A 459 -9.04 17.40 -50.51
C ASN A 459 -7.53 17.57 -50.32
N ASP A 460 -6.80 17.13 -51.34
CA ASP A 460 -5.37 17.30 -51.52
C ASP A 460 -5.12 18.70 -52.13
N GLU A 461 -4.08 19.42 -51.71
CA GLU A 461 -3.07 19.91 -52.67
C GLU A 461 -1.90 20.64 -52.00
N LYS A 462 -0.73 20.46 -52.60
CA LYS A 462 0.58 21.01 -52.21
C LYS A 462 0.68 22.49 -52.54
N THR A 463 1.49 23.24 -51.78
CA THR A 463 2.39 24.22 -52.39
C THR A 463 3.68 24.43 -51.60
N LYS A 464 4.73 24.83 -52.33
CA LYS A 464 6.12 24.97 -51.90
C LYS A 464 6.30 26.14 -50.91
N PHE A 465 7.21 26.02 -49.96
CA PHE A 465 8.58 26.57 -50.08
C PHE A 465 9.57 25.79 -49.23
#